data_AF-A0A956QZQ2-F1
#
_entry.id   AF-A0A956QZQ2-F1
#
_cell.length_a   1.000
_cell.length_b   1.000
_cell.length_c   1.000
_cell.angle_alpha   90.00
_cell.angle_beta   90.00
_cell.angle_gamma   90.00
#
_symmetry.space_group_name_H-M   'P 1'
#
loop_
_entity.id
_entity.type
_entity.pdbx_description
1 polymer ?
#
loop_
_entity_poly.entity_id
_entity_poly.type
_entity_poly.pdbx_seq_one_letter_code
_entity_poly.pdbx_strand_id
1 'polypeptide(L)' 'MQYEILYPGSNAMISIKLDPGEHVQAEAGAMLSRTEAIDVEGTLAGGFGRSMKRAVLG' A
#
# COMPACT_ATOMS: atom_id res chain seq x y z
N MET A 1 -3.46 -7.59 13.32
CA MET A 1 -4.05 -7.12 12.06
C MET A 1 -5.42 -7.75 11.93
N GLN A 2 -6.45 -6.92 11.76
CA GLN A 2 -7.83 -7.35 11.59
C GLN A 2 -8.38 -6.75 10.30
N TYR A 3 -9.27 -7.45 9.59
CA TYR A 3 -9.85 -6.94 8.36
C TYR A 3 -11.32 -7.34 8.20
N GLU A 4 -12.04 -6.55 7.40
CA GLU A 4 -13.42 -6.79 7.01
C GLU A 4 -13.57 -6.57 5.50
N ILE A 5 -14.29 -7.48 4.82
CA ILE A 5 -14.66 -7.32 3.41
C ILE A 5 -15.97 -6.54 3.34
N LEU A 6 -15.91 -5.37 2.72
CA LEU A 6 -17.04 -4.50 2.47
C LEU A 6 -17.53 -4.69 1.03
N TYR A 7 -18.84 -4.63 0.84
CA TYR A 7 -19.48 -4.71 -0.48
C TYR A 7 -19.05 -5.94 -1.32
N PRO A 8 -19.22 -7.17 -0.80
CA PRO A 8 -18.74 -8.37 -1.48
C PRO A 8 -19.36 -8.52 -2.89
N GLY A 9 -18.55 -8.99 -3.84
CA GLY A 9 -18.92 -9.09 -5.26
C GLY A 9 -17.90 -8.37 -6.14
N SER A 10 -18.33 -7.87 -7.28
CA SER A 10 -17.43 -7.25 -8.28
C SER A 10 -16.78 -5.94 -7.84
N ASN A 11 -17.26 -5.31 -6.75
CA ASN A 11 -16.77 -4.04 -6.21
C ASN A 11 -16.33 -4.18 -4.74
N ALA A 12 -15.75 -5.33 -4.39
CA ALA A 12 -15.29 -5.58 -3.03
C ALA A 12 -14.21 -4.59 -2.61
N MET A 13 -14.33 -4.12 -1.37
CA MET A 13 -13.33 -3.31 -0.69
C MET A 13 -12.91 -4.02 0.60
N ILE A 14 -11.70 -3.75 1.08
CA ILE A 14 -11.23 -4.25 2.38
C ILE A 14 -10.99 -3.05 3.31
N SER A 15 -11.59 -3.11 4.50
CA SER A 15 -11.23 -2.25 5.63
C SER A 15 -10.24 -3.00 6.52
N ILE A 16 -9.10 -2.40 6.82
CA ILE A 16 -8.04 -3.03 7.62
C ILE A 16 -7.79 -2.17 8.86
N LYS A 17 -7.76 -2.81 10.02
CA LYS A 17 -7.28 -2.23 11.27
C LYS A 17 -5.86 -2.72 11.55
N LEU A 18 -4.95 -1.76 11.66
CA LEU A 18 -3.56 -1.97 12.05
C LEU A 18 -3.38 -1.56 13.50
N ASP A 19 -2.79 -2.43 14.31
CA ASP A 19 -2.26 -2.06 15.62
C ASP A 19 -0.86 -1.42 15.45
N PRO A 20 -0.33 -0.71 16.46
CA PRO A 20 0.98 -0.07 16.35
C PRO A 20 2.08 -1.06 15.93
N GLY A 21 2.84 -0.69 14.90
CA GLY A 21 3.92 -1.52 14.33
C GLY A 21 3.47 -2.50 13.24
N GLU A 22 2.17 -2.65 13.01
CA GLU A 22 1.67 -3.45 11.90
C GLU A 22 1.71 -2.67 10.58
N HIS A 23 1.97 -3.39 9.48
CA HIS A 23 2.06 -2.83 8.16
C HIS A 23 1.32 -3.70 7.15
N VAL A 24 0.77 -3.08 6.11
CA VAL A 24 0.16 -3.76 4.97
C VAL A 24 0.72 -3.17 3.69
N GLN A 25 0.97 -4.03 2.71
CA GLN A 25 1.40 -3.60 1.38
C GLN A 25 0.26 -3.78 0.40
N ALA A 26 0.03 -2.76 -0.42
CA ALA A 26 -0.97 -2.76 -1.48
C ALA A 26 -0.37 -2.16 -2.75
N GLU A 27 -1.01 -2.43 -3.89
CA GLU A 27 -0.62 -1.80 -5.15
C GLU A 27 -0.83 -0.27 -5.10
N ALA A 28 -0.03 0.46 -5.87
CA ALA A 28 -0.21 1.90 -6.02
C ALA A 28 -1.62 2.19 -6.55
N GLY A 29 -2.36 3.04 -5.84
CA GLY A 29 -3.74 3.40 -6.18
C GLY A 29 -4.81 2.48 -5.62
N ALA A 30 -4.47 1.39 -4.91
CA ALA A 30 -5.47 0.52 -4.28
C ALA A 30 -6.11 1.11 -3.01
N MET A 31 -5.46 2.08 -2.35
CA MET A 31 -5.95 2.71 -1.13
C MET A 31 -7.03 3.75 -1.45
N LEU A 32 -8.22 3.60 -0.86
CA LEU A 32 -9.33 4.55 -1.04
C LEU A 32 -9.35 5.66 0.02
N SER A 33 -9.14 5.31 1.30
CA SER A 33 -9.06 6.25 2.41
C SER A 33 -8.23 5.68 3.56
N ARG A 34 -7.84 6.55 4.50
CA ARG A 34 -7.11 6.18 5.73
C ARG A 34 -7.44 7.15 6.87
N THR A 35 -7.21 6.73 8.10
CA THR A 35 -7.15 7.63 9.26
C THR A 35 -5.82 8.39 9.29
N GLU A 36 -5.74 9.50 10.04
CA GLU A 36 -4.52 10.32 10.15
C GLU A 36 -3.31 9.55 10.72
N ALA A 37 -3.55 8.55 11.56
CA ALA A 37 -2.48 7.77 12.22
C ALA A 37 -1.77 6.76 11.31
N ILE A 38 -2.21 6.56 10.07
CA ILE A 38 -1.61 5.60 9.15
C ILE A 38 -0.61 6.34 8.27
N ASP A 39 0.66 5.92 8.27
CA ASP A 39 1.66 6.39 7.32
C ASP A 39 1.65 5.58 6.01
N VAL A 40 2.02 6.23 4.91
CA VAL A 40 2.04 5.62 3.56
C VAL A 40 3.42 5.81 2.96
N GLU A 41 4.09 4.69 2.71
CA GLU A 41 5.41 4.66 2.08
C GLU A 41 5.30 4.21 0.62
N GLY A 42 5.49 5.15 -0.31
CA GLY A 42 5.58 4.84 -1.73
C GLY A 42 6.95 4.28 -2.09
N THR A 43 7.09 2.96 -2.18
CA THR A 43 8.33 2.35 -2.67
C THR A 43 8.23 2.09 -4.18
N LEU A 44 9.05 2.76 -4.98
CA LEU A 44 9.27 2.34 -6.36
C LEU A 44 9.88 0.93 -6.34
N ALA A 45 9.28 -0.03 -7.06
CA ALA A 45 9.83 -1.36 -7.17
C ALA A 45 11.31 -1.31 -7.61
N GLY A 46 12.21 -1.64 -6.67
CA GLY A 46 13.66 -1.59 -6.85
C GLY A 46 14.45 -0.60 -5.99
N GLY A 47 13.79 0.33 -5.30
CA GLY A 47 14.46 1.37 -4.51
C GLY A 47 15.22 2.40 -5.38
N PHE A 48 15.74 3.45 -4.73
CA PHE A 48 16.42 4.58 -5.38
C PHE A 48 17.64 4.15 -6.21
N GLY A 49 18.37 3.13 -5.74
CA GLY A 49 19.55 2.62 -6.44
C GLY A 49 19.21 1.90 -7.76
N ARG A 50 18.11 1.14 -7.81
CA ARG A 50 17.70 0.44 -9.05
C ARG A 50 17.01 1.38 -10.02
N SER A 51 16.26 2.38 -9.55
CA SER A 51 15.70 3.42 -10.42
C SER A 51 16.81 4.28 -11.05
N MET A 52 17.82 4.66 -10.27
CA MET A 52 18.98 5.40 -10.79
C MET A 52 19.82 4.55 -11.75
N LYS A 53 20.04 3.26 -11.47
CA LYS A 53 20.73 2.35 -12.42
C LYS A 53 19.97 2.24 -13.75
N ARG A 54 18.65 2.13 -13.77
CA ARG A 54 17.85 2.19 -15.01
C ARG A 54 18.00 3.53 -15.74
N ALA A 55 18.00 4.64 -14.99
CA ALA A 55 18.17 5.97 -15.59
C ALA A 55 19.55 6.19 -16.24
N VAL A 56 20.60 5.57 -15.68
CA VAL A 56 21.99 5.73 -16.14
C VAL A 56 22.41 4.66 -17.15
N LEU A 57 21.88 3.44 -17.04
CA LEU A 57 22.31 2.28 -17.84
C LEU A 57 21.25 1.75 -18.82
N GLY A 58 19.98 2.16 -18.69
CA GLY A 58 18.83 1.52 -19.34
C GLY A 58 18.23 0.41 -18.48
#